data_AF-A0AAD7QW15-F1
#
_entry.id   AF-A0AAD7QW15-F1
#
_cell.length_a   1.000
_cell.length_b   1.000
_cell.length_c   1.000
_cell.angle_alpha   90.00
_cell.angle_beta   90.00
_cell.angle_gamma   90.00
#
_symmetry.space_group_name_H-M   'P 1'
#
loop_
_entity.id
_entity.type
_entity.pdbx_description
1 polymer ?
#
loop_
_entity_poly.entity_id
_entity_poly.type
_entity_poly.pdbx_seq_one_letter_code
_entity_poly.pdbx_strand_id
1 'polypeptide(L)'
;MNGSATDLEKSPTEELVSSLKTVISSVDATSKSIDTLLNSGDLANLGKGSPGISLLGLKADTIASYVHNLGLRLLFALAQVAGDEAANEPHMQDGEEDRMDSKQMDTAIRKLLVTDRVILERGVRPLERKIEYQIQKLLRTASAASTKHSDASVRENSSDDDERSGSERAASADDDEEEDDLPLSYKPRPSLLIASTPTESSSKSSLSTKKYVPPKINPTKLTSTKGKAATKQTKRMQRNQALEEYLEETTSTAPEAAPSVGANVLEHGRGGTRTKRAQANEDRVRGYEEANFLRLQDQGKNKRKQNRQDEFMGENWSLGTGDIYGAVKRKKRSVWDRNK
;
A
#
# COMPACT_ATOMS: atom_id res chain seq x y z
N MET A 1 26.10 30.53 -61.06
CA MET A 1 26.81 29.43 -60.38
C MET A 1 27.58 30.05 -59.24
N ASN A 2 27.02 30.07 -58.04
CA ASN A 2 27.71 30.42 -56.80
C ASN A 2 26.88 29.79 -55.66
N GLY A 3 27.42 28.76 -55.05
CA GLY A 3 26.87 28.11 -53.86
C GLY A 3 28.03 27.45 -53.13
N SER A 4 28.57 28.15 -52.13
CA SER A 4 29.69 27.70 -51.32
C SER A 4 29.23 26.63 -50.33
N ALA A 5 29.85 25.46 -50.40
CA ALA A 5 29.71 24.39 -49.43
C ALA A 5 30.54 24.72 -48.18
N THR A 6 29.89 25.01 -47.06
CA THR A 6 30.49 25.00 -45.73
C THR A 6 29.48 24.46 -44.71
N ASP A 7 29.09 23.20 -44.85
CA ASP A 7 28.51 22.45 -43.73
C ASP A 7 29.59 21.49 -43.24
N LEU A 8 30.47 22.04 -42.41
CA LEU A 8 31.45 21.30 -41.62
C LEU A 8 30.70 20.40 -40.64
N GLU A 9 30.88 19.09 -40.80
CA GLU A 9 30.50 18.07 -39.82
C GLU A 9 31.10 18.43 -38.46
N LYS A 10 30.26 18.88 -37.52
CA LYS A 10 30.67 19.09 -36.13
C LYS A 10 31.03 17.73 -35.53
N SER A 11 32.24 17.61 -35.03
CA SER A 11 32.72 16.38 -34.41
C SER A 11 31.85 16.03 -33.20
N PRO A 12 31.59 14.74 -32.92
CA PRO A 12 30.74 14.30 -31.81
C PRO A 12 31.27 14.79 -30.44
N THR A 13 32.55 15.11 -30.35
CA THR A 13 33.20 15.69 -29.18
C THR A 13 32.75 17.14 -28.91
N GLU A 14 32.49 17.94 -29.95
CA GLU A 14 31.99 19.32 -29.78
C GLU A 14 30.55 19.35 -29.28
N GLU A 15 29.72 18.41 -29.74
CA GLU A 15 28.34 18.27 -29.26
C GLU A 15 28.31 17.87 -27.78
N LEU A 16 29.16 16.92 -27.36
CA LEU A 16 29.29 16.53 -25.96
C LEU A 16 29.77 17.68 -25.08
N VAL A 17 30.79 18.42 -25.51
CA VAL A 17 31.29 19.61 -24.78
C VAL A 17 30.21 20.69 -24.68
N SER A 18 29.41 20.89 -25.73
CA SER A 18 28.28 21.84 -25.70
C SER A 18 27.20 21.40 -24.71
N SER A 19 26.89 20.10 -24.65
CA SER A 19 25.92 19.54 -23.70
C SER A 19 26.40 19.62 -22.24
N LEU A 20 27.70 19.47 -22.00
CA LEU A 20 28.28 19.66 -20.67
C LEU A 20 28.24 21.12 -20.24
N LYS A 21 28.52 22.06 -21.14
CA LYS A 21 28.40 23.50 -20.87
C LYS A 21 26.97 23.91 -20.53
N THR A 22 25.97 23.37 -21.23
CA THR A 22 24.56 23.66 -20.92
C THR A 22 24.16 23.08 -19.57
N VAL A 23 24.60 21.85 -19.24
CA VAL A 23 24.36 21.25 -17.92
C VAL A 23 25.02 22.09 -16.81
N ILE A 24 26.27 22.53 -16.96
CA ILE A 24 26.95 23.38 -15.98
C ILE A 24 26.19 24.70 -15.78
N SER A 25 25.79 25.37 -16.86
CA SER A 25 25.00 26.61 -16.75
C SER A 25 23.64 26.38 -16.06
N SER A 26 23.03 25.22 -16.25
CA SER A 26 21.76 24.88 -15.61
C SER A 26 21.94 24.62 -14.10
N VAL A 27 23.03 23.96 -13.71
CA VAL A 27 23.38 23.72 -12.31
C VAL A 27 23.67 25.05 -11.60
N ASP A 28 24.47 25.93 -12.20
CA ASP A 28 24.75 27.26 -11.64
C ASP A 28 23.48 28.11 -11.49
N ALA A 29 22.56 28.04 -12.46
CA ALA A 29 21.27 28.73 -12.38
C ALA A 29 20.41 28.18 -11.24
N THR A 30 20.39 26.84 -11.05
CA THR A 30 19.67 26.23 -9.93
C THR A 30 20.30 26.55 -8.58
N SER A 31 21.64 26.59 -8.47
CA SER A 31 22.33 26.99 -7.25
C SER A 31 21.99 28.41 -6.86
N LYS A 32 22.06 29.35 -7.82
CA LYS A 32 21.67 30.75 -7.60
C LYS A 32 20.20 30.87 -7.20
N SER A 33 19.32 30.07 -7.78
CA SER A 33 17.90 30.05 -7.40
C SER A 33 17.70 29.53 -5.97
N ILE A 34 18.43 28.49 -5.56
CA ILE A 34 18.41 27.97 -4.18
C ILE A 34 18.94 29.01 -3.20
N ASP A 35 20.04 29.70 -3.53
CA ASP A 35 20.58 30.77 -2.68
C ASP A 35 19.60 31.93 -2.55
N THR A 36 18.91 32.31 -3.62
CA THR A 36 17.84 33.33 -3.54
C THR A 36 16.66 32.88 -2.69
N LEU A 37 16.30 31.59 -2.69
CA LEU A 37 15.23 31.04 -1.86
C LEU A 37 15.63 30.95 -0.39
N LEU A 38 16.89 30.59 -0.11
CA LEU A 38 17.45 30.57 1.25
C LEU A 38 17.54 31.98 1.85
N ASN A 39 17.86 32.98 1.02
CA ASN A 39 17.98 34.37 1.46
C ASN A 39 16.63 35.12 1.51
N SER A 40 15.63 34.70 0.72
CA SER A 40 14.29 35.34 0.70
C SER A 40 13.31 34.76 1.71
N GLY A 41 13.64 33.62 2.33
CA GLY A 41 12.74 32.91 3.25
C GLY A 41 13.16 33.04 4.71
N ASP A 42 12.22 33.47 5.54
CA ASP A 42 12.19 33.31 7.01
C ASP A 42 12.13 31.81 7.41
N LEU A 43 13.09 31.02 6.92
CA LEU A 43 13.20 29.57 7.09
C LEU A 43 13.84 29.21 8.43
N ALA A 44 14.49 30.17 9.09
CA ALA A 44 15.05 30.01 10.43
C ALA A 44 13.98 29.67 11.51
N ASN A 45 12.71 29.96 11.23
CA ASN A 45 11.57 29.59 12.09
C ASN A 45 10.77 28.37 11.61
N LEU A 46 10.94 27.91 10.36
CA LEU A 46 10.24 26.73 9.84
C LEU A 46 10.92 25.40 10.24
N GLY A 47 12.20 25.46 10.64
CA GLY A 47 13.01 24.31 11.06
C GLY A 47 13.06 24.04 12.57
N LYS A 48 12.40 24.86 13.41
CA LYS A 48 12.31 24.65 14.87
C LYS A 48 11.13 23.76 15.29
N GLY A 49 10.51 23.07 14.32
CA GLY A 49 9.62 21.96 14.59
C GLY A 49 10.42 20.70 14.93
N SER A 50 9.94 19.92 15.91
CA SER A 50 10.44 18.61 16.38
C SER A 50 11.40 17.88 15.44
N PRO A 51 12.49 17.24 15.94
CA PRO A 51 13.46 16.48 15.15
C PRO A 51 12.77 15.33 14.40
N GLY A 52 12.27 15.64 13.21
CA GLY A 52 11.58 14.77 12.30
C GLY A 52 12.05 15.17 10.92
N ILE A 53 12.50 14.18 10.15
CA ILE A 53 13.01 14.39 8.80
C ILE A 53 11.85 14.97 7.97
N SER A 54 11.95 16.24 7.59
CA SER A 54 10.96 16.87 6.71
C SER A 54 10.95 16.12 5.37
N LEU A 55 9.77 15.76 4.86
CA LEU A 55 9.63 15.10 3.56
C LEU A 55 10.25 15.94 2.44
N LEU A 56 10.14 17.27 2.55
CA LEU A 56 10.74 18.21 1.60
C LEU A 56 12.27 18.18 1.68
N GLY A 57 12.82 18.12 2.90
CA GLY A 57 14.26 17.94 3.12
C GLY A 57 14.76 16.63 2.53
N LEU A 58 14.09 15.51 2.84
CA LEU A 58 14.41 14.20 2.25
C LEU A 58 14.38 14.22 0.73
N LYS A 59 13.38 14.88 0.12
CA LYS A 59 13.27 15.00 -1.34
C LYS A 59 14.43 15.83 -1.91
N ALA A 60 14.75 16.97 -1.31
CA ALA A 60 15.86 17.80 -1.75
C ALA A 60 17.20 17.04 -1.64
N ASP A 61 17.46 16.41 -0.49
CA ASP A 61 18.68 15.65 -0.23
C ASP A 61 18.83 14.46 -1.18
N THR A 62 17.75 13.72 -1.43
CA THR A 62 17.78 12.55 -2.34
C THR A 62 17.92 12.95 -3.81
N ILE A 63 17.35 14.08 -4.23
CA ILE A 63 17.57 14.62 -5.58
C ILE A 63 19.03 15.10 -5.71
N ALA A 64 19.56 15.79 -4.71
CA ALA A 64 20.95 16.27 -4.72
C ALA A 64 21.94 15.08 -4.77
N SER A 65 21.73 14.05 -3.94
CA SER A 65 22.49 12.79 -3.99
C SER A 65 22.38 12.13 -5.37
N TYR A 66 21.18 12.03 -5.94
CA TYR A 66 20.97 11.42 -7.26
C TYR A 66 21.75 12.14 -8.37
N VAL A 67 21.71 13.47 -8.39
CA VAL A 67 22.45 14.28 -9.38
C VAL A 67 23.96 14.13 -9.18
N HIS A 68 24.43 14.14 -7.94
CA HIS A 68 25.84 13.93 -7.62
C HIS A 68 26.35 12.57 -8.12
N ASN A 69 25.62 11.49 -7.82
CA ASN A 69 25.96 10.13 -8.24
C ASN A 69 25.88 9.95 -9.76
N LEU A 70 24.93 10.62 -10.41
CA LEU A 70 24.85 10.66 -11.86
C LEU A 70 26.06 11.38 -12.47
N GLY A 71 26.48 12.51 -11.88
CA GLY A 71 27.70 13.21 -12.25
C GLY A 71 28.95 12.34 -12.11
N LEU A 72 29.10 11.63 -10.98
CA LEU A 72 30.20 10.68 -10.78
C LEU A 72 30.21 9.55 -11.82
N ARG A 73 29.03 9.04 -12.20
CA ARG A 73 28.93 8.03 -13.27
C ARG A 73 29.33 8.59 -14.63
N LEU A 74 28.95 9.83 -14.94
CA LEU A 74 29.37 10.49 -16.19
C LEU A 74 30.88 10.71 -16.22
N LEU A 75 31.47 11.18 -15.11
CA LEU A 75 32.92 11.33 -14.98
C LEU A 75 33.65 9.99 -15.12
N PHE A 76 33.13 8.93 -14.50
CA PHE A 76 33.70 7.60 -14.63
C PHE A 76 33.57 7.05 -16.06
N ALA A 77 32.44 7.29 -16.73
CA ALA A 77 32.26 6.90 -18.13
C ALA A 77 33.23 7.66 -19.06
N LEU A 78 33.41 8.97 -18.85
CA LEU A 78 34.39 9.76 -19.58
C LEU A 78 35.83 9.32 -19.27
N ALA A 79 36.14 8.99 -18.01
CA ALA A 79 37.45 8.49 -17.62
C ALA A 79 37.75 7.09 -18.20
N GLN A 80 36.75 6.23 -18.37
CA GLN A 80 36.93 4.95 -19.08
C GLN A 80 37.19 5.17 -20.57
N VAL A 81 36.44 6.07 -21.21
CA VAL A 81 36.62 6.40 -22.63
C VAL A 81 37.96 7.09 -22.88
N ALA A 82 38.40 7.98 -21.99
CA ALA A 82 39.70 8.65 -22.08
C ALA A 82 40.87 7.74 -21.65
N GLY A 83 40.63 6.81 -20.73
CA GLY A 83 41.62 5.85 -20.23
C GLY A 83 41.93 4.70 -21.20
N ASP A 84 41.00 4.39 -22.11
CA ASP A 84 41.24 3.42 -23.20
C ASP A 84 42.30 3.92 -24.21
N GLU A 85 42.55 5.23 -24.31
CA GLU A 85 43.66 5.78 -25.11
C GLU A 85 45.02 5.74 -24.39
N ALA A 86 45.01 5.67 -23.04
CA ALA A 86 46.23 5.64 -22.22
C ALA A 86 46.69 4.22 -21.82
N ALA A 87 45.95 3.18 -22.22
CA ALA A 87 46.24 1.78 -21.87
C ALA A 87 47.38 1.14 -22.69
N ASN A 88 48.10 1.91 -23.50
CA ASN A 88 49.18 1.42 -24.35
C ASN A 88 50.60 1.85 -23.90
N GLU A 89 50.79 2.11 -22.60
CA GLU A 89 52.12 2.22 -22.00
C GLU A 89 52.22 1.32 -20.75
N PRO A 90 53.17 0.37 -20.71
CA PRO A 90 53.38 -0.47 -19.55
C PRO A 90 54.26 0.29 -18.55
N HIS A 91 53.72 0.66 -17.39
CA HIS A 91 54.57 1.11 -16.29
C HIS A 91 54.26 0.40 -14.96
N MET A 92 55.36 -0.10 -14.42
CA MET A 92 55.58 -0.88 -13.21
C MET A 92 55.27 -0.08 -11.94
N GLN A 93 54.82 -0.81 -10.91
CA GLN A 93 55.17 -0.74 -9.47
C GLN A 93 55.37 0.67 -8.84
N ASP A 94 54.70 1.12 -7.78
CA ASP A 94 54.51 0.57 -6.44
C ASP A 94 53.53 1.49 -5.67
N GLY A 95 52.75 0.95 -4.73
CA GLY A 95 51.93 1.76 -3.82
C GLY A 95 50.68 1.06 -3.31
N GLU A 96 50.86 0.21 -2.30
CA GLU A 96 49.83 -0.52 -1.59
C GLU A 96 49.01 0.41 -0.68
N GLU A 97 48.01 1.09 -1.24
CA GLU A 97 46.90 1.68 -0.49
C GLU A 97 45.60 1.56 -1.30
N ASP A 98 44.73 0.62 -0.88
CA ASP A 98 43.27 0.63 -1.02
C ASP A 98 42.65 1.24 -2.30
N ARG A 99 43.23 0.93 -3.47
CA ARG A 99 42.58 1.22 -4.76
C ARG A 99 41.44 0.24 -4.97
N MET A 100 40.27 0.54 -4.40
CA MET A 100 39.00 -0.12 -4.74
C MET A 100 38.91 -0.25 -6.26
N ASP A 101 38.79 -1.48 -6.76
CA ASP A 101 38.79 -1.76 -8.20
C ASP A 101 37.82 -0.80 -8.92
N SER A 102 38.24 -0.22 -10.05
CA SER A 102 37.41 0.72 -10.83
C SER A 102 36.01 0.15 -11.12
N LYS A 103 35.92 -1.17 -11.34
CA LYS A 103 34.66 -1.91 -11.50
C LYS A 103 33.82 -1.95 -10.22
N GLN A 104 34.44 -2.10 -9.05
CA GLN A 104 33.74 -2.09 -7.76
C GLN A 104 33.16 -0.71 -7.48
N MET A 105 33.90 0.38 -7.71
CA MET A 105 33.41 1.75 -7.56
C MET A 105 32.21 2.04 -8.47
N ASP A 106 32.30 1.61 -9.73
CA ASP A 106 31.20 1.76 -10.68
C ASP A 106 29.94 0.98 -10.28
N THR A 107 30.11 -0.23 -9.70
CA THR A 107 28.98 -0.98 -9.14
C THR A 107 28.39 -0.30 -7.91
N ALA A 108 29.19 0.35 -7.08
CA ALA A 108 28.74 1.08 -5.90
C ALA A 108 27.93 2.32 -6.30
N ILE A 109 28.43 3.12 -7.25
CA ILE A 109 27.73 4.30 -7.79
C ILE A 109 26.38 3.89 -8.40
N ARG A 110 26.34 2.80 -9.19
CA ARG A 110 25.09 2.27 -9.75
C ARG A 110 24.09 1.85 -8.68
N LYS A 111 24.55 1.16 -7.62
CA LYS A 111 23.68 0.76 -6.50
C LYS A 111 23.07 2.00 -5.85
N LEU A 112 23.88 3.01 -5.56
CA LEU A 112 23.42 4.25 -4.93
C LEU A 112 22.43 5.03 -5.82
N LEU A 113 22.66 5.09 -7.13
CA LEU A 113 21.74 5.69 -8.09
C LEU A 113 20.37 4.97 -8.09
N VAL A 114 20.39 3.63 -8.05
CA VAL A 114 19.16 2.82 -7.97
C VAL A 114 18.45 3.03 -6.64
N THR A 115 19.16 3.11 -5.51
CA THR A 115 18.54 3.36 -4.21
C THR A 115 17.88 4.73 -4.17
N ASP A 116 18.56 5.78 -4.65
CA ASP A 116 18.02 7.14 -4.70
C ASP A 116 16.75 7.19 -5.57
N ARG A 117 16.77 6.49 -6.71
CA ARG A 117 15.58 6.36 -7.57
C ARG A 117 14.42 5.63 -6.89
N VAL A 118 14.70 4.56 -6.17
CA VAL A 118 13.68 3.81 -5.41
C VAL A 118 13.09 4.67 -4.30
N ILE A 119 13.91 5.44 -3.58
CA ILE A 119 13.45 6.36 -2.53
C ILE A 119 12.53 7.42 -3.13
N LEU A 120 12.89 8.01 -4.27
CA LEU A 120 12.05 9.00 -4.95
C LEU A 120 10.72 8.40 -5.43
N GLU A 121 10.75 7.24 -6.10
CA GLU A 121 9.56 6.66 -6.72
C GLU A 121 8.61 5.97 -5.73
N ARG A 122 9.17 5.19 -4.81
CA ARG A 122 8.40 4.33 -3.89
C ARG A 122 8.30 4.90 -2.48
N GLY A 123 9.21 5.79 -2.09
CA GLY A 123 9.20 6.46 -0.79
C GLY A 123 8.47 7.80 -0.84
N VAL A 124 9.06 8.79 -1.52
CA VAL A 124 8.61 10.18 -1.50
C VAL A 124 7.28 10.38 -2.24
N ARG A 125 7.16 9.92 -3.50
CA ARG A 125 5.94 10.11 -4.32
C ARG A 125 4.62 9.66 -3.67
N PRO A 126 4.50 8.47 -3.07
CA PRO A 126 3.23 8.10 -2.42
C PRO A 126 2.92 8.94 -1.17
N LEU A 127 3.94 9.44 -0.46
CA LEU A 127 3.73 10.35 0.67
C LEU A 127 3.25 11.72 0.19
N GLU A 128 3.81 12.24 -0.90
CA GLU A 128 3.35 13.48 -1.53
C GLU A 128 1.88 13.40 -1.94
N ARG A 129 1.46 12.31 -2.60
CA ARG A 129 0.05 12.11 -2.99
C ARG A 129 -0.89 12.09 -1.79
N LYS A 130 -0.47 11.48 -0.67
CA LYS A 130 -1.27 11.46 0.56
C LYS A 130 -1.40 12.85 1.17
N ILE A 131 -0.32 13.60 1.22
CA ILE A 131 -0.31 14.96 1.75
C ILE A 131 -1.12 15.88 0.82
N GLU A 132 -0.97 15.76 -0.49
CA GLU A 132 -1.77 16.47 -1.48
C GLU A 132 -3.27 16.21 -1.27
N TYR A 133 -3.66 14.94 -1.13
CA TYR A 133 -5.04 14.57 -0.84
C TYR A 133 -5.53 15.19 0.48
N GLN A 134 -4.72 15.15 1.54
CA GLN A 134 -5.06 15.75 2.82
C GLN A 134 -5.22 17.27 2.71
N ILE A 135 -4.34 17.96 1.99
CA ILE A 135 -4.43 19.39 1.74
C ILE A 135 -5.69 19.71 0.92
N GLN A 136 -5.97 18.95 -0.14
CA GLN A 136 -7.18 19.13 -0.96
C GLN A 136 -8.46 18.87 -0.14
N LYS A 137 -8.45 17.86 0.75
CA LYS A 137 -9.56 17.58 1.67
C LYS A 137 -9.76 18.72 2.65
N LEU A 138 -8.69 19.22 3.27
CA LEU A 138 -8.74 20.37 4.16
C LEU A 138 -9.25 21.62 3.44
N LEU A 139 -8.74 21.89 2.24
CA LEU A 139 -9.18 23.00 1.40
C LEU A 139 -10.68 22.88 1.07
N ARG A 140 -11.15 21.68 0.70
CA ARG A 140 -12.57 21.41 0.44
C ARG A 140 -13.43 21.61 1.69
N THR A 141 -12.95 21.19 2.86
CA THR A 141 -13.67 21.42 4.12
C THR A 141 -13.67 22.89 4.52
N ALA A 142 -12.57 23.61 4.31
CA ALA A 142 -12.46 25.03 4.60
C ALA A 142 -13.35 25.85 3.66
N SER A 143 -13.36 25.54 2.36
CA SER A 143 -14.25 26.18 1.39
C SER A 143 -15.72 25.86 1.66
N ALA A 144 -16.04 24.62 2.06
CA ALA A 144 -17.39 24.25 2.47
C ALA A 144 -17.81 24.90 3.80
N ALA A 145 -16.87 25.16 4.71
CA ALA A 145 -17.14 25.90 5.94
C ALA A 145 -17.37 27.39 5.65
N SER A 146 -16.60 28.01 4.75
CA SER A 146 -16.82 29.41 4.36
C SER A 146 -18.17 29.62 3.65
N THR A 147 -18.59 28.68 2.78
CA THR A 147 -19.91 28.77 2.13
C THR A 147 -21.06 28.49 3.09
N LYS A 148 -20.88 27.57 4.04
CA LYS A 148 -21.89 27.33 5.10
C LYS A 148 -21.99 28.50 6.08
N HIS A 149 -20.90 29.22 6.36
CA HIS A 149 -20.96 30.44 7.16
C HIS A 149 -21.70 31.57 6.41
N SER A 150 -21.53 31.71 5.09
CA SER A 150 -22.32 32.68 4.31
C SER A 150 -23.80 32.27 4.20
N ASP A 151 -24.12 31.00 3.99
CA ASP A 151 -25.52 30.52 3.94
C ASP A 151 -26.21 30.53 5.31
N ALA A 152 -25.48 30.29 6.40
CA ALA A 152 -26.03 30.40 7.76
C ALA A 152 -26.36 31.85 8.14
N SER A 153 -25.59 32.84 7.66
CA SER A 153 -25.92 34.26 7.86
C SER A 153 -27.11 34.74 7.02
N VAL A 154 -27.47 34.03 5.95
CA VAL A 154 -28.65 34.36 5.11
C VAL A 154 -29.93 33.67 5.62
N ARG A 155 -29.80 32.51 6.30
CA ARG A 155 -30.94 31.73 6.81
C ARG A 155 -31.47 32.14 8.19
N GLU A 156 -30.77 33.01 8.92
CA GLU A 156 -31.28 33.55 10.20
C GLU A 156 -32.33 34.67 9.99
N ASN A 157 -32.53 35.14 8.75
CA ASN A 157 -33.44 36.26 8.44
C ASN A 157 -34.69 35.89 7.62
N SER A 158 -35.03 34.61 7.49
CA SER A 158 -36.27 34.20 6.82
C SER A 158 -36.92 32.99 7.51
N SER A 159 -37.60 33.26 8.62
CA SER A 159 -38.69 32.40 9.12
C SER A 159 -40.02 33.03 8.72
N ASP A 160 -40.47 32.77 7.50
CA ASP A 160 -41.90 32.64 7.18
C ASP A 160 -42.08 32.12 5.74
N ASP A 161 -43.05 31.22 5.63
CA ASP A 161 -43.86 30.89 4.46
C ASP A 161 -43.36 29.90 3.37
N ASP A 162 -44.06 28.76 3.38
CA ASP A 162 -44.63 27.92 2.32
C ASP A 162 -43.92 27.43 1.04
N GLU A 163 -44.15 26.13 0.84
CA GLU A 163 -44.43 25.35 -0.38
C GLU A 163 -43.45 25.27 -1.58
N ARG A 164 -43.01 24.02 -1.81
CA ARG A 164 -42.88 23.31 -3.10
C ARG A 164 -42.07 23.96 -4.24
N SER A 165 -40.87 23.44 -4.46
CA SER A 165 -40.37 23.22 -5.83
C SER A 165 -39.40 22.03 -5.88
N GLY A 166 -39.79 21.01 -6.65
CA GLY A 166 -39.00 19.83 -6.90
C GLY A 166 -37.83 20.12 -7.84
N SER A 167 -36.65 19.67 -7.45
CA SER A 167 -35.55 19.41 -8.38
C SER A 167 -35.03 18.02 -8.09
N GLU A 168 -35.36 17.12 -8.99
CA GLU A 168 -34.90 15.75 -9.02
C GLU A 168 -33.39 15.73 -9.24
N ARG A 169 -32.64 15.14 -8.31
CA ARG A 169 -31.33 14.58 -8.63
C ARG A 169 -31.18 13.21 -7.99
N ALA A 170 -31.42 12.24 -8.84
CA ALA A 170 -31.30 10.82 -8.57
C ALA A 170 -29.86 10.40 -8.22
N ALA A 171 -29.81 9.37 -7.37
CA ALA A 171 -28.88 8.24 -7.38
C ALA A 171 -27.40 8.49 -7.03
N SER A 172 -27.11 8.26 -5.74
CA SER A 172 -26.14 7.27 -5.23
C SER A 172 -24.98 6.81 -6.12
N ALA A 173 -23.78 7.12 -5.65
CA ALA A 173 -22.64 6.19 -5.56
C ALA A 173 -21.98 6.54 -4.22
N ASP A 174 -22.31 5.84 -3.14
CA ASP A 174 -21.61 4.63 -2.68
C ASP A 174 -20.08 4.79 -2.82
N ASP A 175 -19.47 5.31 -1.75
CA ASP A 175 -18.08 5.06 -1.39
C ASP A 175 -18.01 5.13 0.15
N ASP A 176 -18.78 4.24 0.78
CA ASP A 176 -18.56 3.81 2.16
C ASP A 176 -17.36 2.86 2.18
N GLU A 177 -16.15 3.38 1.90
CA GLU A 177 -14.91 2.65 2.13
C GLU A 177 -13.95 3.45 3.02
N GLU A 178 -13.74 2.90 4.23
CA GLU A 178 -12.62 3.16 5.14
C GLU A 178 -12.63 4.47 5.95
N GLU A 179 -13.72 4.75 6.68
CA GLU A 179 -13.75 5.82 7.70
C GLU A 179 -13.23 5.40 9.09
N ASP A 180 -12.57 4.23 9.21
CA ASP A 180 -12.08 3.69 10.50
C ASP A 180 -10.56 3.89 10.76
N ASP A 181 -9.79 4.48 9.83
CA ASP A 181 -8.31 4.49 9.91
C ASP A 181 -7.67 5.84 10.30
N LEU A 182 -8.39 6.76 10.96
CA LEU A 182 -7.82 8.01 11.49
C LEU A 182 -7.97 8.10 13.03
N PRO A 183 -6.87 7.99 13.82
CA PRO A 183 -6.91 8.04 15.29
C PRO A 183 -7.20 9.44 15.89
N LEU A 184 -7.66 10.41 15.10
CA LEU A 184 -7.90 11.80 15.53
C LEU A 184 -9.37 12.27 15.43
N SER A 185 -10.30 11.41 15.05
CA SER A 185 -11.74 11.77 14.94
C SER A 185 -12.58 11.35 16.15
N TYR A 186 -11.99 11.15 17.34
CA TYR A 186 -12.77 10.92 18.56
C TYR A 186 -13.41 12.23 19.05
N LYS A 187 -14.57 12.58 18.47
CA LYS A 187 -15.46 13.62 19.02
C LYS A 187 -16.37 12.97 20.06
N PRO A 188 -16.40 13.42 21.32
CA PRO A 188 -17.36 12.91 22.29
C PRO A 188 -18.78 13.24 21.80
N ARG A 189 -19.68 12.24 21.79
CA ARG A 189 -21.09 12.41 21.46
C ARG A 189 -21.85 12.91 22.71
N PRO A 190 -22.24 14.20 22.80
CA PRO A 190 -22.93 14.73 23.99
C PRO A 190 -24.37 14.21 24.14
N SER A 191 -24.95 13.62 23.09
CA SER A 191 -26.29 13.03 23.14
C SER A 191 -26.40 11.79 24.04
N LEU A 192 -25.28 11.12 24.33
CA LEU A 192 -25.22 9.99 25.27
C LEU A 192 -25.15 10.44 26.74
N LEU A 193 -24.87 11.71 27.02
CA LEU A 193 -24.86 12.26 28.38
C LEU A 193 -26.24 12.74 28.83
N ILE A 194 -27.19 12.94 27.91
CA ILE A 194 -28.53 13.47 28.20
C ILE A 194 -29.58 12.35 28.33
N ALA A 195 -29.23 11.10 27.99
CA ALA A 195 -30.16 9.97 27.99
C ALA A 195 -30.15 9.13 29.29
N SER A 196 -29.87 9.73 30.45
CA SER A 196 -30.07 9.08 31.74
C SER A 196 -30.49 10.05 32.84
N THR A 197 -31.63 10.72 32.65
CA THR A 197 -32.46 11.21 33.77
C THR A 197 -33.56 10.17 34.00
N PRO A 198 -33.40 9.25 34.98
CA PRO A 198 -34.49 8.35 35.34
C PRO A 198 -35.60 9.18 35.98
N THR A 199 -36.77 9.21 35.32
CA THR A 199 -38.01 9.66 35.93
C THR A 199 -38.33 8.78 37.13
N GLU A 200 -38.26 9.37 38.31
CA GLU A 200 -38.66 8.72 39.56
C GLU A 200 -40.15 8.38 39.52
N SER A 201 -40.47 7.09 39.44
CA SER A 201 -41.73 6.56 39.94
C SER A 201 -41.42 5.75 41.19
N SER A 202 -42.03 6.19 42.29
CA SER A 202 -41.91 5.65 43.63
C SER A 202 -42.27 4.16 43.70
N SER A 203 -41.44 3.33 44.33
CA SER A 203 -41.82 2.60 45.56
C SER A 203 -40.78 1.60 46.07
N LYS A 204 -40.55 1.71 47.39
CA LYS A 204 -40.19 0.65 48.35
C LYS A 204 -38.74 0.12 48.38
N SER A 205 -38.06 0.65 49.40
CA SER A 205 -36.95 0.09 50.16
C SER A 205 -37.08 -1.41 50.48
N SER A 206 -36.03 -2.19 50.16
CA SER A 206 -35.57 -3.24 51.06
C SER A 206 -34.05 -3.38 50.94
N LEU A 207 -33.38 -3.11 52.06
CA LEU A 207 -31.96 -3.33 52.28
C LEU A 207 -31.71 -4.84 52.28
N SER A 208 -31.10 -5.37 51.22
CA SER A 208 -30.53 -6.71 51.23
C SER A 208 -29.06 -6.66 50.82
N THR A 209 -28.24 -7.32 51.62
CA THR A 209 -26.79 -7.50 51.54
C THR A 209 -26.28 -7.70 50.12
N LYS A 210 -25.61 -6.68 49.57
CA LYS A 210 -24.95 -6.74 48.27
C LYS A 210 -23.71 -7.63 48.37
N LYS A 211 -23.84 -8.89 47.94
CA LYS A 211 -22.70 -9.81 47.74
C LYS A 211 -21.85 -9.27 46.60
N TYR A 212 -20.57 -9.00 46.85
CA TYR A 212 -19.65 -8.54 45.82
C TYR A 212 -19.53 -9.62 44.73
N VAL A 213 -19.82 -9.23 43.48
CA VAL A 213 -19.60 -10.05 42.30
C VAL A 213 -18.39 -9.46 41.57
N PRO A 214 -17.30 -10.22 41.40
CA PRO A 214 -16.15 -9.72 40.67
C PRO A 214 -16.53 -9.43 39.21
N PRO A 215 -15.91 -8.40 38.60
CA PRO A 215 -16.21 -8.03 37.22
C PRO A 215 -15.88 -9.18 36.27
N LYS A 216 -16.83 -9.53 35.41
CA LYS A 216 -16.60 -10.50 34.33
C LYS A 216 -15.76 -9.82 33.25
N ILE A 217 -14.48 -10.18 33.14
CA ILE A 217 -13.58 -9.67 32.11
C ILE A 217 -13.76 -10.52 30.84
N ASN A 218 -14.14 -9.89 29.74
CA ASN A 218 -14.17 -10.55 28.44
C ASN A 218 -12.74 -10.88 27.99
N PRO A 219 -12.48 -12.06 27.41
CA PRO A 219 -11.13 -12.46 27.01
C PRO A 219 -10.58 -11.46 25.99
N THR A 220 -9.55 -10.72 26.40
CA THR A 220 -8.86 -9.76 25.54
C THR A 220 -7.82 -10.52 24.73
N LYS A 221 -7.88 -10.40 23.40
CA LYS A 221 -6.93 -11.08 22.50
C LYS A 221 -5.53 -10.51 22.73
N LEU A 222 -4.56 -11.38 22.98
CA LEU A 222 -3.14 -11.03 23.04
C LEU A 222 -2.72 -10.42 21.70
N THR A 223 -2.10 -9.24 21.74
CA THR A 223 -1.46 -8.65 20.56
C THR A 223 -0.23 -9.48 20.22
N SER A 224 -0.38 -10.44 19.29
CA SER A 224 0.75 -11.21 18.79
C SER A 224 1.82 -10.25 18.27
N THR A 225 3.03 -10.35 18.82
CA THR A 225 4.21 -9.56 18.44
C THR A 225 4.78 -9.96 17.08
N LYS A 226 4.19 -10.96 16.41
CA LYS A 226 4.47 -11.26 15.01
C LYS A 226 3.67 -10.30 14.15
N GLY A 227 4.37 -9.32 13.58
CA GLY A 227 3.79 -8.19 12.86
C GLY A 227 2.67 -8.55 11.88
N LYS A 228 1.69 -7.65 11.77
CA LYS A 228 0.52 -7.69 10.86
C LYS A 228 0.85 -8.04 9.39
N ALA A 229 2.12 -8.02 9.00
CA ALA A 229 2.61 -8.45 7.70
C ALA A 229 2.50 -9.97 7.46
N ALA A 230 2.70 -10.83 8.48
CA ALA A 230 2.66 -12.29 8.31
C ALA A 230 1.25 -12.81 8.05
N THR A 231 0.25 -12.26 8.74
CA THR A 231 -1.17 -12.64 8.57
C THR A 231 -1.77 -12.16 7.25
N LYS A 232 -1.20 -11.10 6.63
CA LYS A 232 -1.58 -10.67 5.28
C LYS A 232 -1.03 -11.60 4.19
N GLN A 233 0.06 -12.34 4.44
CA GLN A 233 0.62 -13.28 3.47
C GLN A 233 -0.27 -14.53 3.28
N THR A 234 -0.98 -14.98 4.31
CA THR A 234 -1.83 -16.18 4.21
C THR A 234 -3.21 -15.91 3.59
N LYS A 235 -3.60 -14.63 3.48
CA LYS A 235 -4.73 -14.19 2.64
C LYS A 235 -4.30 -13.93 1.18
N ARG A 236 -3.01 -14.06 0.83
CA ARG A 236 -2.55 -13.82 -0.54
C ARG A 236 -3.07 -14.95 -1.43
N MET A 237 -4.01 -14.56 -2.28
CA MET A 237 -4.55 -15.32 -3.40
C MET A 237 -5.40 -16.49 -2.92
N GLN A 238 -6.72 -16.26 -2.83
CA GLN A 238 -7.64 -17.38 -2.84
C GLN A 238 -7.30 -18.22 -4.07
N ARG A 239 -6.92 -19.48 -3.83
CA ARG A 239 -6.61 -20.43 -4.89
C ARG A 239 -7.89 -20.67 -5.67
N ASN A 240 -7.83 -20.50 -7.00
CA ASN A 240 -8.99 -20.67 -7.86
C ASN A 240 -9.37 -22.15 -7.88
N GLN A 241 -10.54 -22.48 -7.33
CA GLN A 241 -11.04 -23.85 -7.27
C GLN A 241 -11.11 -24.48 -8.66
N ALA A 242 -11.64 -23.76 -9.65
CA ALA A 242 -11.77 -24.23 -11.03
C ALA A 242 -10.41 -24.60 -11.67
N LEU A 243 -9.36 -23.80 -11.39
CA LEU A 243 -8.03 -24.05 -11.93
C LEU A 243 -7.36 -25.24 -11.24
N GLU A 244 -7.60 -25.41 -9.94
CA GLU A 244 -7.08 -26.56 -9.18
C GLU A 244 -7.71 -27.86 -9.66
N GLU A 245 -9.03 -27.87 -9.82
CA GLU A 245 -9.77 -29.02 -10.38
C GLU A 245 -9.29 -29.37 -11.79
N TYR A 246 -9.12 -28.36 -12.66
CA TYR A 246 -8.57 -28.57 -14.00
C TYR A 246 -7.15 -29.15 -13.97
N LEU A 247 -6.29 -28.66 -13.07
CA LEU A 247 -4.92 -29.16 -12.93
C LEU A 247 -4.92 -30.62 -12.43
N GLU A 248 -5.77 -30.93 -11.45
CA GLU A 248 -5.92 -32.27 -10.91
C GLU A 248 -6.44 -33.26 -11.96
N GLU A 249 -7.42 -32.86 -12.78
CA GLU A 249 -8.02 -33.74 -13.78
C GLU A 249 -7.17 -33.90 -15.04
N THR A 250 -6.57 -32.82 -15.55
CA THR A 250 -5.94 -32.84 -16.89
C THR A 250 -4.42 -32.92 -16.85
N THR A 251 -3.76 -32.35 -15.84
CA THR A 251 -2.30 -32.25 -15.80
C THR A 251 -1.65 -33.24 -14.83
N SER A 252 -2.36 -33.64 -13.79
CA SER A 252 -1.88 -34.61 -12.82
C SER A 252 -2.16 -36.03 -13.32
N THR A 253 -1.12 -36.83 -13.51
CA THR A 253 -1.23 -38.28 -13.77
C THR A 253 -1.33 -39.09 -12.47
N ALA A 254 -1.22 -38.44 -11.30
CA ALA A 254 -1.30 -39.12 -10.01
C ALA A 254 -2.76 -39.44 -9.64
N PRO A 255 -3.03 -40.62 -9.04
CA PRO A 255 -4.38 -40.98 -8.61
C PRO A 255 -4.86 -40.11 -7.44
N GLU A 256 -6.12 -39.67 -7.49
CA GLU A 256 -6.74 -38.93 -6.39
C GLU A 256 -7.31 -39.88 -5.32
N ALA A 257 -7.07 -39.57 -4.05
CA ALA A 257 -7.59 -40.33 -2.92
C ALA A 257 -9.06 -39.94 -2.64
N ALA A 258 -9.99 -40.55 -3.37
CA ALA A 258 -11.42 -40.37 -3.13
C ALA A 258 -11.90 -41.17 -1.89
N PRO A 259 -12.84 -40.62 -1.07
CA PRO A 259 -13.44 -41.37 0.03
C PRO A 259 -14.33 -42.51 -0.47
N SER A 260 -14.60 -43.48 0.41
CA SER A 260 -15.63 -44.49 0.16
C SER A 260 -17.00 -43.83 -0.05
N VAL A 261 -17.78 -44.38 -0.99
CA VAL A 261 -19.15 -43.98 -1.28
C VAL A 261 -19.99 -44.15 -0.01
N GLY A 262 -20.39 -43.05 0.63
CA GLY A 262 -21.13 -43.04 1.89
C GLY A 262 -20.39 -42.44 3.10
N ALA A 263 -19.05 -42.42 3.10
CA ALA A 263 -18.28 -41.81 4.18
C ALA A 263 -18.37 -40.27 4.20
N ASN A 264 -18.66 -39.69 3.04
CA ASN A 264 -18.81 -38.24 2.84
C ASN A 264 -20.25 -37.73 3.04
N VAL A 265 -21.23 -38.60 3.32
CA VAL A 265 -22.64 -38.19 3.51
C VAL A 265 -22.82 -37.62 4.92
N LEU A 266 -23.37 -36.41 5.01
CA LEU A 266 -23.65 -35.74 6.29
C LEU A 266 -25.08 -35.99 6.73
N GLU A 267 -25.26 -36.23 8.03
CA GLU A 267 -26.56 -36.19 8.71
C GLU A 267 -27.65 -37.01 7.97
N HIS A 268 -27.29 -38.24 7.59
CA HIS A 268 -28.16 -39.17 6.85
C HIS A 268 -28.74 -38.59 5.54
N GLY A 269 -28.03 -37.65 4.91
CA GLY A 269 -28.42 -37.02 3.65
C GLY A 269 -29.01 -35.62 3.80
N ARG A 270 -29.39 -35.18 5.01
CA ARG A 270 -29.92 -33.83 5.24
C ARG A 270 -28.89 -32.74 4.97
N GLY A 271 -27.62 -33.01 5.27
CA GLY A 271 -26.52 -32.09 5.06
C GLY A 271 -25.84 -32.22 3.69
N GLY A 272 -26.39 -33.04 2.79
CA GLY A 272 -25.78 -33.40 1.52
C GLY A 272 -24.49 -34.21 1.67
N THR A 273 -23.71 -34.26 0.60
CA THR A 273 -22.35 -34.83 0.58
C THR A 273 -21.32 -33.74 0.86
N ARG A 274 -20.24 -34.10 1.57
CA ARG A 274 -19.11 -33.19 1.83
C ARG A 274 -18.40 -32.84 0.52
N THR A 275 -18.05 -31.56 0.36
CA THR A 275 -17.17 -31.10 -0.71
C THR A 275 -15.73 -31.55 -0.47
N LYS A 276 -14.92 -31.68 -1.54
CA LYS A 276 -13.47 -32.00 -1.42
C LYS A 276 -12.75 -31.12 -0.40
N ARG A 277 -13.05 -29.81 -0.41
CA ARG A 277 -12.50 -28.83 0.55
C ARG A 277 -12.98 -29.05 1.98
N ALA A 278 -14.26 -29.37 2.17
CA ALA A 278 -14.80 -29.68 3.50
C ALA A 278 -14.18 -30.96 4.08
N GLN A 279 -13.99 -31.98 3.25
CA GLN A 279 -13.31 -33.21 3.65
C GLN A 279 -11.84 -32.96 4.04
N ALA A 280 -11.08 -32.23 3.23
CA ALA A 280 -9.69 -31.88 3.56
C ALA A 280 -9.58 -31.07 4.86
N ASN A 281 -10.58 -30.25 5.20
CA ASN A 281 -10.61 -29.54 6.49
C ASN A 281 -10.90 -30.48 7.66
N GLU A 282 -11.81 -31.45 7.49
CA GLU A 282 -12.07 -32.48 8.50
C GLU A 282 -10.83 -33.33 8.75
N ASP A 283 -10.13 -33.75 7.69
CA ASP A 283 -8.89 -34.53 7.81
C ASP A 283 -7.79 -33.73 8.54
N ARG A 284 -7.71 -32.42 8.31
CA ARG A 284 -6.82 -31.52 9.06
C ARG A 284 -7.20 -31.42 10.53
N VAL A 285 -8.49 -31.33 10.85
CA VAL A 285 -8.98 -31.31 12.24
C VAL A 285 -8.68 -32.64 12.91
N ARG A 286 -9.01 -33.75 12.27
CA ARG A 286 -8.73 -35.10 12.76
C ARG A 286 -7.25 -35.32 13.00
N GLY A 287 -6.39 -34.95 12.06
CA GLY A 287 -4.93 -35.04 12.24
C GLY A 287 -4.44 -34.20 13.41
N TYR A 288 -5.04 -33.04 13.67
CA TYR A 288 -4.74 -32.22 14.85
C TYR A 288 -5.21 -32.88 16.16
N GLU A 289 -6.40 -33.47 16.18
CA GLU A 289 -6.95 -34.15 17.36
C GLU A 289 -6.15 -35.41 17.70
N GLU A 290 -5.75 -36.20 16.69
CA GLU A 290 -4.93 -37.40 16.87
C GLU A 290 -3.50 -37.04 17.29
N ALA A 291 -2.92 -35.96 16.75
CA ALA A 291 -1.57 -35.52 17.12
C ALA A 291 -1.48 -34.94 18.54
N ASN A 292 -2.54 -34.26 19.00
CA ASN A 292 -2.55 -33.60 20.32
C ASN A 292 -3.38 -34.34 21.37
N PHE A 293 -4.04 -35.43 21.00
CA PHE A 293 -4.97 -36.20 21.85
C PHE A 293 -6.02 -35.34 22.56
N LEU A 294 -6.46 -34.26 21.90
CA LEU A 294 -7.43 -33.30 22.42
C LEU A 294 -8.53 -33.09 21.38
N ARG A 295 -9.79 -33.25 21.80
CA ARG A 295 -10.94 -32.94 20.93
C ARG A 295 -11.13 -31.45 20.82
N LEU A 296 -11.34 -30.97 19.59
CA LEU A 296 -11.74 -29.60 19.37
C LEU A 296 -13.21 -29.46 19.76
N GLN A 297 -13.53 -28.40 20.50
CA GLN A 297 -14.93 -28.10 20.83
C GLN A 297 -15.71 -27.81 19.55
N ASP A 298 -16.97 -28.25 19.50
CA ASP A 298 -17.85 -27.98 18.37
C ASP A 298 -17.87 -26.48 18.08
N GLN A 299 -17.80 -26.13 16.80
CA GLN A 299 -17.67 -24.76 16.38
C GLN A 299 -18.94 -24.00 16.84
N GLY A 300 -18.76 -23.01 17.72
CA GLY A 300 -19.88 -22.24 18.26
C GLY A 300 -20.73 -21.54 17.18
N LYS A 301 -21.83 -20.92 17.61
CA LYS A 301 -22.86 -20.28 16.75
C LYS A 301 -22.30 -19.38 15.63
N ASN A 302 -21.10 -18.84 15.79
CA ASN A 302 -20.45 -17.94 14.85
C ASN A 302 -19.94 -18.60 13.56
N LYS A 303 -19.64 -19.91 13.55
CA LYS A 303 -19.23 -20.61 12.32
C LYS A 303 -20.34 -21.42 11.65
N ARG A 304 -21.46 -21.66 12.34
CA ARG A 304 -22.67 -22.26 11.75
C ARG A 304 -23.30 -21.42 10.63
N LYS A 305 -22.88 -20.16 10.47
CA LYS A 305 -23.35 -19.26 9.41
C LYS A 305 -22.60 -19.41 8.08
N GLN A 306 -21.66 -20.37 7.93
CA GLN A 306 -21.06 -20.59 6.62
C GLN A 306 -22.14 -21.10 5.66
N ASN A 307 -22.50 -20.25 4.70
CA ASN A 307 -23.59 -20.51 3.76
C ASN A 307 -23.17 -21.69 2.86
N ARG A 308 -23.92 -22.79 2.96
CA ARG A 308 -23.78 -23.97 2.09
C ARG A 308 -24.66 -23.87 0.84
N GLN A 309 -25.14 -22.66 0.52
CA GLN A 309 -26.11 -22.42 -0.54
C GLN A 309 -25.58 -22.82 -1.93
N ASP A 310 -24.26 -22.77 -2.09
CA ASP A 310 -23.61 -23.11 -3.36
C ASP A 310 -23.08 -24.56 -3.39
N GLU A 311 -23.30 -25.35 -2.32
CA GLU A 311 -22.91 -26.77 -2.28
C GLU A 311 -24.07 -27.63 -2.78
N PHE A 312 -23.88 -28.32 -3.91
CA PHE A 312 -24.86 -29.23 -4.48
C PHE A 312 -24.20 -30.56 -4.81
N MET A 313 -24.77 -31.65 -4.29
CA MET A 313 -24.29 -33.03 -4.50
C MET A 313 -22.81 -33.26 -4.19
N GLY A 314 -22.19 -32.44 -3.32
CA GLY A 314 -20.79 -32.60 -2.91
C GLY A 314 -19.82 -31.85 -3.82
N GLU A 315 -20.34 -31.13 -4.79
CA GLU A 315 -19.60 -30.17 -5.61
C GLU A 315 -20.00 -28.75 -5.19
N ASN A 316 -19.07 -27.81 -5.39
CA ASN A 316 -19.31 -26.40 -5.11
C ASN A 316 -19.56 -25.67 -6.43
N TRP A 317 -20.77 -25.15 -6.61
CA TRP A 317 -21.23 -24.47 -7.82
C TRP A 317 -20.99 -22.96 -7.80
N SER A 318 -20.33 -22.44 -6.77
CA SER A 318 -19.99 -21.01 -6.61
C SER A 318 -19.02 -20.46 -7.69
N LEU A 319 -18.65 -21.27 -8.69
CA LEU A 319 -17.68 -20.99 -9.74
C LEU A 319 -17.96 -19.72 -10.56
N GLY A 320 -19.22 -19.26 -10.61
CA GLY A 320 -19.61 -18.01 -11.30
C GLY A 320 -19.34 -16.71 -10.54
N THR A 321 -19.05 -16.76 -9.24
CA THR A 321 -18.89 -15.55 -8.40
C THR A 321 -17.44 -15.26 -7.98
N GLY A 322 -16.51 -16.17 -8.27
CA GLY A 322 -15.09 -16.01 -7.96
C GLY A 322 -14.31 -15.23 -9.02
N ASP A 323 -13.36 -14.38 -8.61
CA ASP A 323 -12.43 -13.70 -9.52
C ASP A 323 -11.38 -14.68 -10.09
N ILE A 324 -11.76 -15.42 -11.13
CA ILE A 324 -10.88 -16.35 -11.87
C ILE A 324 -9.67 -15.60 -12.47
N TYR A 325 -9.83 -14.31 -12.79
CA TYR A 325 -8.84 -13.51 -13.50
C TYR A 325 -7.68 -13.03 -12.62
N GLY A 326 -7.78 -13.15 -11.29
CA GLY A 326 -6.70 -12.79 -10.37
C GLY A 326 -5.41 -13.60 -10.56
N ALA A 327 -5.52 -14.88 -10.94
CA ALA A 327 -4.38 -15.79 -11.07
C ALA A 327 -3.57 -15.59 -12.37
N VAL A 328 -4.21 -15.09 -13.43
CA VAL A 328 -3.59 -14.90 -14.77
C VAL A 328 -2.83 -13.57 -14.84
N LYS A 329 -3.07 -12.64 -13.91
CA LYS A 329 -2.46 -11.31 -13.87
C LYS A 329 -1.01 -11.29 -13.34
N ARG A 330 -0.15 -12.22 -13.75
CA ARG A 330 1.30 -11.93 -13.78
C ARG A 330 1.56 -11.05 -15.00
N LYS A 331 1.31 -9.75 -14.85
CA LYS A 331 1.57 -8.75 -15.89
C LYS A 331 3.08 -8.80 -16.17
N LYS A 332 3.51 -9.45 -17.26
CA LYS A 332 4.90 -9.35 -17.74
C LYS A 332 5.11 -7.88 -18.12
N ARG A 333 5.80 -7.13 -17.25
CA ARG A 333 5.87 -5.66 -17.35
C ARG A 333 6.91 -5.21 -18.37
N SER A 334 7.88 -6.06 -18.65
CA SER A 334 8.98 -5.80 -19.58
C SER A 334 8.99 -6.78 -20.76
N VAL A 335 9.49 -6.32 -21.90
CA VAL A 335 9.81 -7.17 -23.07
C VAL A 335 10.83 -8.24 -22.69
N TRP A 336 11.73 -7.93 -21.76
CA TRP A 336 12.71 -8.90 -21.25
C TRP A 336 12.06 -10.05 -20.46
N ASP A 337 10.99 -9.77 -19.70
CA ASP A 337 10.20 -10.81 -19.00
C ASP A 337 9.39 -11.69 -19.96
N ARG A 338 9.15 -11.19 -21.18
CA ARG A 338 8.42 -11.92 -22.24
C ARG A 338 9.31 -12.86 -23.02
N ASN A 339 10.57 -12.47 -23.23
CA ASN A 339 11.56 -13.22 -24.00
C ASN A 339 12.35 -14.23 -23.15
N LYS A 340 12.05 -14.34 -21.85
CA LYS A 340 12.56 -15.33 -20.93
C LYS A 340 11.44 -16.27 -20.50
#